data_AF-A0A952ESF8-F1
#
_entry.id   AF-A0A952ESF8-F1
#
_cell.length_a   1.000
_cell.length_b   1.000
_cell.length_c   1.000
_cell.angle_alpha   90.00
_cell.angle_beta   90.00
_cell.angle_gamma   90.00
#
_symmetry.space_group_name_H-M   'P 1'
#
loop_
_entity.id
_entity.type
_entity.pdbx_description
1 polymer ?
#
loop_
_entity_poly.entity_id
_entity_poly.type
_entity_poly.pdbx_seq_one_letter_code
_entity_poly.pdbx_strand_id
1 'polypeptide(L)'
;FGMRALLALRLEKNFPTWFRELRPIYGPFEAGMDRFIRLDKPDFIGKAAAVEEHKSGGTLRRVSMIVEATDADVLGDEPIWHGNKVIGWVTSGGYAHYVDKSLAQGYVPKEIANDLGHGSFAIEIMGELRKATIITDPLFDPEGKRMRA
;
A
#
# COMPACT_ATOMS: atom_id res chain seq x y z
N PHE A 1 -18.04 13.27 10.41
CA PHE A 1 -17.22 13.23 9.18
C PHE A 1 -17.91 12.33 8.16
N GLY A 2 -17.48 12.35 6.89
CA GLY A 2 -18.05 11.50 5.82
C GLY A 2 -17.07 10.44 5.31
N MET A 3 -17.54 9.55 4.43
CA MET A 3 -16.74 8.41 3.93
C MET A 3 -15.44 8.85 3.23
N ARG A 4 -15.47 9.95 2.45
CA ARG A 4 -14.25 10.49 1.80
C ARG A 4 -13.18 10.88 2.80
N ALA A 5 -13.57 11.54 3.90
CA ALA A 5 -12.65 11.90 4.97
C ALA A 5 -12.06 10.64 5.63
N LEU A 6 -12.87 9.60 5.87
CA LEU A 6 -12.38 8.34 6.43
C LEU A 6 -11.33 7.66 5.53
N LEU A 7 -11.60 7.63 4.21
CA LEU A 7 -10.70 7.03 3.24
C LEU A 7 -9.39 7.80 3.09
N ALA A 8 -9.41 9.13 3.24
CA ALA A 8 -8.19 9.93 3.29
C ALA A 8 -7.38 9.66 4.59
N LEU A 9 -8.04 9.73 5.75
CA LEU A 9 -7.39 9.53 7.06
C LEU A 9 -6.76 8.14 7.21
N ARG A 10 -7.37 7.09 6.65
CA ARG A 10 -6.80 5.74 6.74
C ARG A 10 -5.54 5.59 5.86
N LEU A 11 -5.44 6.33 4.75
CA LEU A 11 -4.23 6.34 3.91
C LEU A 11 -3.06 6.95 4.69
N GLU A 12 -3.30 8.01 5.46
CA GLU A 12 -2.28 8.64 6.31
C GLU A 12 -1.75 7.69 7.41
N LYS A 13 -2.54 6.69 7.80
CA LYS A 13 -2.17 5.62 8.72
C LYS A 13 -1.55 4.40 8.04
N ASN A 14 -1.40 4.40 6.72
CA ASN A 14 -1.04 3.22 5.89
C ASN A 14 -1.98 2.01 6.11
N PHE A 15 -3.22 2.24 6.52
CA PHE A 15 -4.16 1.15 6.79
C PHE A 15 -4.74 0.60 5.50
N PRO A 16 -4.69 -0.73 5.26
CA PRO A 16 -5.36 -1.35 4.13
C PRO A 16 -6.87 -1.42 4.37
N THR A 17 -7.64 -1.59 3.30
CA THR A 17 -9.06 -1.96 3.40
C THR A 17 -9.37 -3.25 2.63
N TRP A 18 -10.37 -3.98 3.12
CA TRP A 18 -11.00 -5.07 2.37
C TRP A 18 -11.53 -4.55 1.03
N PHE A 19 -11.55 -5.42 0.02
CA PHE A 19 -11.92 -5.13 -1.37
C PHE A 19 -10.91 -4.30 -2.19
N ARG A 20 -9.93 -3.64 -1.54
CA ARG A 20 -8.88 -2.86 -2.23
C ARG A 20 -7.51 -3.51 -2.05
N GLU A 21 -6.88 -3.28 -0.91
CA GLU A 21 -5.58 -3.88 -0.57
C GLU A 21 -5.72 -5.34 -0.15
N LEU A 22 -6.81 -5.70 0.53
CA LEU A 22 -7.06 -7.07 0.98
C LEU A 22 -8.11 -7.72 0.07
N ARG A 23 -7.65 -8.68 -0.73
CA ARG A 23 -8.46 -9.42 -1.71
C ARG A 23 -8.02 -10.89 -1.73
N PRO A 24 -8.87 -11.84 -2.14
CA PRO A 24 -8.51 -13.26 -2.22
C PRO A 24 -7.37 -13.61 -3.20
N ILE A 25 -6.90 -12.63 -3.97
CA ILE A 25 -5.78 -12.75 -4.90
C ILE A 25 -4.42 -12.41 -4.28
N TYR A 26 -4.41 -11.88 -3.06
CA TYR A 26 -3.20 -11.52 -2.33
C TYR A 26 -3.04 -12.42 -1.11
N GLY A 27 -1.81 -12.88 -0.90
CA GLY A 27 -1.46 -13.54 0.33
C GLY A 27 -1.36 -12.54 1.49
N PRO A 28 -1.66 -12.94 2.74
CA PRO A 28 -1.64 -12.03 3.87
C PRO A 28 -0.24 -11.50 4.23
N PHE A 29 0.85 -12.19 3.87
CA PHE A 29 2.22 -11.68 4.09
C PHE A 29 2.63 -10.68 3.00
N GLU A 30 2.26 -10.92 1.74
CA GLU A 30 2.37 -9.92 0.68
C GLU A 30 1.60 -8.64 1.05
N ALA A 31 0.44 -8.80 1.70
CA ALA A 31 -0.41 -7.72 2.17
C ALA A 31 0.13 -7.00 3.42
N GLY A 32 1.25 -7.43 4.02
CA GLY A 32 1.82 -6.85 5.24
C GLY A 32 0.95 -7.04 6.49
N MET A 33 0.26 -8.18 6.58
CA MET A 33 -0.64 -8.52 7.70
C MET A 33 0.00 -9.45 8.73
N ASP A 34 1.32 -9.63 8.68
CA ASP A 34 2.14 -10.55 9.48
C ASP A 34 1.76 -10.53 10.97
N ARG A 35 1.65 -9.32 11.54
CA ARG A 35 1.34 -9.09 12.95
C ARG A 35 -0.03 -9.64 13.39
N PHE A 36 -0.95 -9.84 12.44
CA PHE A 36 -2.30 -10.32 12.72
C PHE A 36 -2.45 -11.83 12.53
N ILE A 37 -1.40 -12.53 12.09
CA ILE A 37 -1.42 -13.96 11.79
C ILE A 37 -0.65 -14.71 12.89
N ARG A 38 -1.29 -15.74 13.44
CA ARG A 38 -0.70 -16.58 14.49
C ARG A 38 -0.47 -17.99 13.94
N LEU A 39 0.70 -18.22 13.33
CA LEU A 39 1.05 -19.48 12.64
C LEU A 39 1.18 -20.69 13.58
N ASP A 40 1.48 -20.45 14.86
CA ASP A 40 1.55 -21.43 15.95
C ASP A 40 0.17 -21.92 16.42
N LYS A 41 -0.95 -21.32 15.97
CA LYS A 41 -2.29 -21.89 16.20
C LYS A 41 -2.35 -23.31 15.63
N PRO A 42 -2.98 -24.28 16.33
CA PRO A 42 -3.07 -25.66 15.84
C PRO A 42 -3.61 -25.78 14.42
N ASP A 43 -4.73 -25.11 14.12
CA ASP A 43 -5.34 -25.10 12.79
C ASP A 43 -6.18 -23.82 12.55
N PHE A 44 -6.34 -23.44 11.29
CA PHE A 44 -7.28 -22.42 10.79
C PHE A 44 -7.40 -22.51 9.26
N ILE A 45 -8.51 -22.02 8.71
CA ILE A 45 -8.75 -22.00 7.25
C ILE A 45 -7.62 -21.21 6.56
N GLY A 46 -6.89 -21.87 5.66
CA GLY A 46 -5.77 -21.27 4.92
C GLY A 46 -4.40 -21.38 5.60
N LYS A 47 -4.28 -22.09 6.74
CA LYS A 47 -2.99 -22.23 7.47
C LYS A 47 -1.86 -22.76 6.60
N ALA A 48 -2.08 -23.83 5.83
CA ALA A 48 -1.04 -24.42 5.00
C ALA A 48 -0.50 -23.42 3.96
N ALA A 49 -1.40 -22.69 3.29
CA ALA A 49 -1.02 -21.65 2.32
C ALA A 49 -0.28 -20.48 2.99
N ALA A 50 -0.75 -20.03 4.16
CA ALA A 50 -0.08 -18.98 4.93
C ALA A 50 1.34 -19.40 5.37
N VAL A 51 1.53 -20.65 5.81
CA VAL A 51 2.87 -21.17 6.15
C VAL A 51 3.80 -21.18 4.94
N GLU A 52 3.30 -21.57 3.77
CA GLU A 52 4.09 -21.60 2.53
C GLU A 52 4.46 -20.19 2.06
N GLU A 53 3.51 -19.26 2.10
CA GLU A 53 3.76 -17.86 1.77
C GLU A 53 4.78 -17.23 2.73
N HIS A 54 4.66 -17.48 4.03
CA HIS A 54 5.63 -16.99 5.02
C HIS A 54 7.05 -17.51 4.76
N LYS A 55 7.19 -18.76 4.32
CA LYS A 55 8.49 -19.36 3.97
C LYS A 55 9.08 -18.82 2.68
N SER A 56 8.28 -18.74 1.62
CA SER A 56 8.70 -18.25 0.30
C SER A 56 8.85 -16.72 0.24
N GLY A 57 8.20 -16.04 1.18
CA GLY A 57 8.05 -14.60 1.21
C GLY A 57 7.18 -14.07 0.07
N GLY A 58 6.33 -14.87 -0.56
CA GLY A 58 5.48 -14.45 -1.69
C GLY A 58 6.27 -13.90 -2.89
N THR A 59 5.58 -13.18 -3.77
CA THR A 59 6.10 -12.51 -4.97
C THR A 59 5.87 -11.00 -4.98
N LEU A 60 4.86 -10.52 -4.25
CA LEU A 60 4.47 -9.12 -4.20
C LEU A 60 4.64 -8.53 -2.80
N ARG A 61 4.68 -7.20 -2.71
CA ARG A 61 4.58 -6.45 -1.45
C ARG A 61 3.58 -5.32 -1.62
N ARG A 62 2.68 -5.19 -0.66
CA ARG A 62 1.85 -4.00 -0.49
C ARG A 62 2.73 -2.84 -0.03
N VAL A 63 2.74 -1.76 -0.79
CA VAL A 63 3.48 -0.54 -0.49
C VAL A 63 2.55 0.66 -0.39
N SER A 64 2.99 1.69 0.33
CA SER A 64 2.36 3.00 0.33
C SER A 64 3.33 4.00 -0.29
N MET A 65 2.84 4.96 -1.07
CA MET A 65 3.65 5.89 -1.82
C MET A 65 3.13 7.32 -1.67
N ILE A 66 4.05 8.28 -1.59
CA ILE A 66 3.75 9.69 -1.85
C ILE A 66 3.83 9.90 -3.35
N VAL A 67 2.83 10.58 -3.92
CA VAL A 67 2.76 10.92 -5.35
C VAL A 67 2.89 12.42 -5.50
N GLU A 68 3.78 12.86 -6.39
CA GLU A 68 3.94 14.27 -6.79
C GLU A 68 2.83 14.67 -7.79
N ALA A 69 1.58 14.56 -7.34
CA ALA A 69 0.42 15.02 -8.07
C ALA A 69 0.38 16.55 -8.16
N THR A 70 -0.24 17.07 -9.21
CA THR A 70 -0.41 18.52 -9.45
C THR A 70 -1.84 18.95 -9.15
N ASP A 71 -2.75 18.64 -10.07
CA ASP A 71 -4.14 19.09 -10.14
C ASP A 71 -5.13 17.92 -10.17
N ALA A 72 -4.61 16.69 -10.21
CA ALA A 72 -5.37 15.46 -10.13
C ALA A 72 -4.67 14.46 -9.20
N ASP A 73 -5.39 14.05 -8.15
CA ASP A 73 -4.94 13.00 -7.24
C ASP A 73 -5.18 11.61 -7.79
N VAL A 74 -4.34 10.69 -7.35
CA VAL A 74 -4.53 9.25 -7.56
C VAL A 74 -5.80 8.77 -6.83
N LEU A 75 -6.57 7.86 -7.44
CA LEU A 75 -7.81 7.32 -6.90
C LEU A 75 -7.76 5.79 -6.75
N GLY A 76 -7.32 5.10 -7.80
CA GLY A 76 -7.25 3.65 -7.90
C GLY A 76 -7.25 3.16 -9.34
N ASP A 77 -6.64 1.99 -9.53
CA ASP A 77 -6.44 1.30 -10.80
C ASP A 77 -5.46 2.00 -11.77
N GLU A 78 -4.86 3.12 -11.38
CA GLU A 78 -3.76 3.73 -12.15
C GLU A 78 -2.54 2.79 -12.20
N PRO A 79 -1.82 2.71 -13.33
CA PRO A 79 -0.66 1.84 -13.45
C PRO A 79 0.53 2.40 -12.65
N ILE A 80 1.23 1.48 -11.96
CA ILE A 80 2.48 1.79 -11.26
C ILE A 80 3.64 1.39 -12.16
N TRP A 81 4.53 2.34 -12.38
CA TRP A 81 5.72 2.22 -13.22
C TRP A 81 6.99 2.15 -12.38
N HIS A 82 7.95 1.35 -12.83
CA HIS A 82 9.35 1.36 -12.37
C HIS A 82 10.25 1.40 -13.60
N GLY A 83 10.97 2.51 -13.79
CA GLY A 83 11.61 2.82 -15.07
C GLY A 83 10.58 2.86 -16.22
N ASN A 84 10.80 2.06 -17.27
CA ASN A 84 9.96 2.03 -18.47
C ASN A 84 8.97 0.86 -18.49
N LYS A 85 8.66 0.25 -17.34
CA LYS A 85 7.76 -0.91 -17.24
C LYS A 85 6.65 -0.66 -16.25
N VAL A 86 5.44 -1.05 -16.63
CA VAL A 86 4.32 -1.20 -15.68
C VAL A 86 4.58 -2.47 -14.86
N ILE A 87 4.61 -2.31 -13.53
CA ILE A 87 4.92 -3.38 -12.59
C ILE A 87 3.74 -3.73 -11.67
N GLY A 88 2.65 -2.96 -11.74
CA GLY A 88 1.47 -3.14 -10.91
C GLY A 88 0.46 -2.04 -11.15
N TRP A 89 -0.49 -1.90 -10.23
CA TRP A 89 -1.51 -0.87 -10.25
C TRP A 89 -1.83 -0.39 -8.83
N VAL A 90 -2.37 0.82 -8.73
CA VAL A 90 -2.79 1.42 -7.47
C VAL A 90 -4.05 0.70 -6.99
N THR A 91 -4.02 0.14 -5.80
CA THR A 91 -5.22 -0.42 -5.16
C THR A 91 -6.04 0.64 -4.48
N SER A 92 -5.44 1.72 -3.96
CA SER A 92 -6.16 2.85 -3.39
C SER A 92 -5.38 4.15 -3.49
N GLY A 93 -6.07 5.25 -3.75
CA GLY A 93 -5.49 6.58 -3.80
C GLY A 93 -6.34 7.64 -3.11
N GLY A 94 -5.74 8.79 -2.83
CA GLY A 94 -6.45 10.02 -2.49
C GLY A 94 -5.55 11.11 -1.91
N TYR A 95 -6.11 12.31 -1.81
CA TYR A 95 -5.44 13.42 -1.12
C TYR A 95 -5.55 13.26 0.41
N ALA A 96 -4.40 13.30 1.06
CA ALA A 96 -4.24 13.18 2.50
C ALA A 96 -4.09 14.58 3.12
N HIS A 97 -5.23 15.11 3.59
CA HIS A 97 -5.36 16.50 4.03
C HIS A 97 -4.54 16.89 5.27
N TYR A 98 -4.16 15.95 6.14
CA TYR A 98 -3.34 16.28 7.31
C TYR A 98 -1.88 16.52 6.92
N VAL A 99 -1.41 15.81 5.89
CA VAL A 99 0.00 15.80 5.47
C VAL A 99 0.25 16.59 4.19
N ASP A 100 -0.81 17.11 3.56
CA ASP A 100 -0.81 17.86 2.29
C ASP A 100 -0.11 17.10 1.15
N LYS A 101 -0.43 15.81 1.00
CA LYS A 101 0.15 14.93 -0.04
C LYS A 101 -0.92 14.08 -0.73
N SER A 102 -0.69 13.77 -1.99
CA SER A 102 -1.38 12.69 -2.68
C SER A 102 -0.74 11.35 -2.28
N LEU A 103 -1.55 10.41 -1.79
CA LEU A 103 -1.08 9.09 -1.34
C LEU A 103 -1.68 7.98 -2.17
N ALA A 104 -0.86 7.00 -2.49
CA ALA A 104 -1.26 5.76 -3.15
C ALA A 104 -0.87 4.54 -2.31
N GLN A 105 -1.67 3.48 -2.41
CA GLN A 105 -1.30 2.13 -2.01
C GLN A 105 -1.42 1.21 -3.22
N GLY A 106 -0.56 0.22 -3.29
CA GLY A 106 -0.58 -0.77 -4.36
C GLY A 106 0.34 -1.94 -4.05
N TYR A 107 0.44 -2.87 -4.99
CA TYR A 107 1.36 -4.00 -4.91
C TYR A 107 2.46 -3.87 -5.96
N VAL A 108 3.69 -4.13 -5.55
CA VAL A 108 4.87 -4.17 -6.42
C VAL A 108 5.63 -5.49 -6.23
N PRO A 109 6.41 -5.96 -7.21
CA PRO A 109 7.29 -7.12 -7.03
C PRO A 109 8.21 -6.95 -5.81
N LYS A 110 8.37 -8.02 -5.02
CA LYS A 110 9.12 -7.96 -3.75
C LYS A 110 10.58 -7.53 -3.95
N GLU A 111 11.15 -7.80 -5.11
CA GLU A 111 12.53 -7.51 -5.48
C GLU A 111 12.80 -6.00 -5.57
N ILE A 112 11.77 -5.20 -5.88
CA ILE A 112 11.86 -3.74 -6.01
C ILE A 112 11.13 -3.01 -4.88
N ALA A 113 10.44 -3.73 -3.98
CA ALA A 113 9.67 -3.14 -2.89
C ALA A 113 10.50 -2.34 -1.87
N ASN A 114 11.83 -2.55 -1.86
CA ASN A 114 12.77 -1.83 -0.99
C ASN A 114 13.50 -0.67 -1.72
N ASP A 115 13.12 -0.34 -2.95
CA ASP A 115 13.64 0.83 -3.65
C ASP A 115 12.99 2.11 -3.10
N LEU A 116 13.57 2.65 -2.03
CA LEU A 116 13.07 3.85 -1.36
C LEU A 116 13.59 5.15 -1.98
N GLY A 117 14.20 5.07 -3.17
CA GLY A 117 14.73 6.24 -3.87
C GLY A 117 13.63 7.23 -4.23
N HIS A 118 13.96 8.52 -4.13
CA HIS A 118 13.02 9.58 -4.47
C HIS A 118 12.64 9.51 -5.97
N GLY A 119 11.36 9.32 -6.25
CA GLY A 119 10.84 9.16 -7.61
C GLY A 119 11.28 7.87 -8.31
N SER A 120 11.71 6.84 -7.56
CA SER A 120 12.03 5.53 -8.13
C SER A 120 10.84 4.89 -8.86
N PHE A 121 9.62 5.28 -8.47
CA PHE A 121 8.39 4.85 -9.13
C PHE A 121 7.71 6.03 -9.83
N ALA A 122 6.79 5.72 -10.73
CA ALA A 122 5.84 6.69 -11.26
C ALA A 122 4.43 6.12 -11.29
N ILE A 123 3.42 6.98 -11.22
CA ILE A 123 2.02 6.63 -11.38
C ILE A 123 1.46 7.46 -12.52
N GLU A 124 0.80 6.81 -13.47
CA GLU A 124 0.18 7.49 -14.59
C GLU A 124 -1.20 8.02 -14.18
N ILE A 125 -1.33 9.34 -14.09
CA ILE A 125 -2.57 10.02 -13.74
C ILE A 125 -3.00 10.82 -14.96
N MET A 126 -4.16 10.47 -15.53
CA MET A 126 -4.71 11.15 -16.72
C MET A 126 -3.75 11.20 -17.91
N GLY A 127 -2.91 10.17 -18.10
CA GLY A 127 -1.91 10.09 -19.18
C GLY A 127 -0.57 10.75 -18.86
N GLU A 128 -0.40 11.33 -17.68
CA GLU A 128 0.85 11.95 -17.23
C GLU A 128 1.53 11.12 -16.15
N LEU A 129 2.83 10.83 -16.32
CA LEU A 129 3.63 10.14 -15.32
C LEU A 129 3.99 11.10 -14.17
N ARG A 130 3.44 10.84 -12.99
CA ARG A 130 3.77 11.55 -11.74
C ARG A 130 4.78 10.72 -10.95
N LYS A 131 5.84 11.36 -10.45
CA LYS A 131 6.82 10.67 -9.59
C LYS A 131 6.15 10.15 -8.33
N ALA A 132 6.53 8.96 -7.92
CA ALA A 132 6.07 8.30 -6.71
C ALA A 132 7.25 7.74 -5.92
N THR A 133 7.17 7.86 -4.59
CA THR A 133 8.22 7.40 -3.67
C THR A 133 7.59 6.53 -2.59
N ILE A 134 8.12 5.32 -2.37
CA ILE A 134 7.65 4.43 -1.30
C ILE A 134 7.93 5.06 0.06
N ILE A 135 6.96 4.93 0.97
CA ILE A 135 7.08 5.28 2.38
C ILE A 135 6.90 4.03 3.25
N THR A 136 7.76 3.88 4.25
CA THR A 136 7.74 2.73 5.17
C THR A 136 6.85 2.97 6.38
N ASP A 137 6.84 4.20 6.88
CA ASP A 137 6.08 4.59 8.06
C ASP A 137 4.81 5.37 7.67
N PRO A 138 3.74 5.28 8.47
CA PRO A 138 2.59 6.16 8.34
C PRO A 138 3.02 7.62 8.48
N LEU A 139 2.53 8.49 7.59
CA LEU A 139 2.84 9.92 7.66
C LEU A 139 2.13 10.61 8.82
N PHE A 140 1.06 10.01 9.35
CA PHE A 140 0.36 10.49 10.53
C PHE A 140 0.49 9.55 11.72
N ASP A 141 1.04 10.06 12.83
CA ASP A 141 1.16 9.36 14.12
C ASP A 141 1.76 7.94 13.97
N PRO A 142 2.99 7.81 13.45
CA PRO A 142 3.59 6.49 13.15
C PRO A 142 3.68 5.58 14.38
N GLU A 143 3.93 6.16 15.56
CA GLU A 143 3.99 5.43 16.83
C GLU A 143 2.60 5.04 17.38
N GLY A 144 1.52 5.57 16.80
CA GLY A 144 0.15 5.30 17.24
C GLY A 144 -0.19 5.88 18.63
N LYS A 145 0.53 6.91 19.08
CA LYS A 145 0.41 7.47 20.44
C LYS A 145 -0.98 8.03 20.68
N ARG A 146 -1.58 8.68 19.68
CA ARG A 146 -2.93 9.28 19.81
C ARG A 146 -4.04 8.23 19.96
N MET A 147 -3.86 7.04 19.40
CA MET A 147 -4.84 5.95 19.51
C MET A 147 -4.72 5.14 20.81
N ARG A 148 -3.58 5.23 21.51
CA ARG A 148 -3.27 4.45 22.72
C ARG A 148 -3.40 5.23 24.02
N ALA A 149 -3.51 6.56 23.92
CA ALA A 149 -3.71 7.45 25.06
C ALA A 149 -5.14 7.37 25.61
#